data_AF-A0A182S618-F1
#
_entry.id   AF-A0A182S618-F1
#
_cell.length_a   1.000
_cell.length_b   1.000
_cell.length_c   1.000
_cell.angle_alpha   90.00
_cell.angle_beta   90.00
_cell.angle_gamma   90.00
#
_symmetry.space_group_name_H-M   'P 1'
#
loop_
_entity.id
_entity.type
_entity.pdbx_description
1 polymer ?
#
loop_
_entity_poly.entity_id
_entity_poly.type
_entity_poly.pdbx_seq_one_letter_code
_entity_poly.pdbx_strand_id
1 'polypeptide(L)'
;LLILVVLVAVGWANPSPTQRTVSSHLTRQDQERFAKVFVEGVKSNDLQSLYYASLNMALPADDVLSTCKRLFSLHSESKLNDFEKNFYLLGARKNFGCKEAIPAKVESAIKAGLTKDASTAQEIYYNFHSAKLFGFTVDEKIRTTLGKNLQTVLKKDDSLNSLGHAFAVAAELGSAGTFAYDRIEEAFVQADEVDGRMLQFEGGLSITALIVNGGFKLATSLSKPAPITPEQAVKFATYFLSRASVQTPKGVSVLLEALNMLASQKTIAPVCIRLADNGQLLPESPVLSVRVCDLLGNPLSPALAALSTTIVSRTSNDVLVS
;
A
#
# COMPACT_ATOMS: atom_id res chain seq x y z
N LEU A 1 40.48 -55.24 6.12
CA LEU A 1 39.34 -54.60 5.44
C LEU A 1 38.26 -54.34 6.49
N LEU A 2 38.28 -53.18 7.14
CA LEU A 2 37.30 -52.78 8.15
C LEU A 2 36.78 -51.41 7.71
N ILE A 3 35.52 -51.37 7.26
CA ILE A 3 34.86 -50.15 6.78
C ILE A 3 34.31 -49.42 8.00
N LEU A 4 34.93 -48.28 8.31
CA LEU A 4 34.47 -47.33 9.31
C LEU A 4 33.37 -46.49 8.66
N VAL A 5 32.10 -46.76 8.97
CA VAL A 5 30.98 -45.92 8.52
C VAL A 5 30.87 -44.74 9.49
N VAL A 6 31.34 -43.57 9.04
CA VAL A 6 31.10 -42.29 9.70
C VAL A 6 29.64 -41.90 9.43
N LEU A 7 28.80 -42.03 10.45
CA LEU A 7 27.46 -41.44 10.48
C LEU A 7 27.62 -39.93 10.67
N VAL A 8 27.58 -39.18 9.57
CA VAL A 8 27.38 -37.74 9.60
C VAL A 8 25.92 -37.52 10.03
N ALA A 9 25.73 -37.16 11.29
CA ALA A 9 24.47 -36.62 11.77
C ALA A 9 24.27 -35.27 11.07
N VAL A 10 23.58 -35.27 9.94
CA VAL A 10 23.01 -34.05 9.36
C VAL A 10 21.97 -33.58 10.35
N GLY A 11 22.31 -32.59 11.17
CA GLY A 11 21.34 -31.87 11.96
C GLY A 11 20.34 -31.25 11.00
N TRP A 12 19.12 -31.79 10.98
CA TRP A 12 18.01 -31.14 10.32
C TRP A 12 17.77 -29.84 11.09
N ALA A 13 18.29 -28.73 10.56
CA ALA A 13 17.77 -27.43 10.93
C ALA A 13 16.28 -27.47 10.65
N ASN A 14 15.46 -27.50 11.70
CA ASN A 14 14.02 -27.36 11.57
C ASN A 14 13.77 -26.13 10.69
N PRO A 15 13.02 -26.23 9.58
CA PRO A 15 12.63 -25.05 8.84
C PRO A 15 11.83 -24.16 9.81
N SER A 16 12.29 -22.93 10.01
CA SER A 16 11.64 -21.95 10.87
C SER A 16 10.16 -21.83 10.45
N PRO A 17 9.18 -22.12 11.32
CA PRO A 17 7.75 -22.09 10.94
C PRO A 17 7.19 -20.67 10.76
N THR A 18 8.04 -19.64 10.63
CA THR A 18 7.69 -18.21 10.70
C THR A 18 7.62 -17.52 9.33
N GLN A 19 7.44 -18.27 8.24
CA GLN A 19 7.68 -17.74 6.88
C GLN A 19 6.77 -16.55 6.49
N ARG A 20 5.62 -16.40 7.16
CA ARG A 20 4.61 -15.36 6.86
C ARG A 20 4.07 -14.65 8.11
N THR A 21 4.72 -14.74 9.26
CA THR A 21 4.13 -14.24 10.52
C THR A 21 4.58 -12.83 10.85
N VAL A 22 3.65 -11.95 11.24
CA VAL A 22 3.91 -10.65 11.86
C VAL A 22 3.45 -10.64 13.33
N SER A 23 4.10 -9.82 14.16
CA SER A 23 3.80 -9.73 15.60
C SER A 23 2.63 -8.80 15.95
N SER A 24 2.12 -8.02 14.98
CA SER A 24 1.03 -7.07 15.19
C SER A 24 0.09 -6.99 13.99
N HIS A 25 -1.05 -6.32 14.18
CA HIS A 25 -2.05 -5.98 13.17
C HIS A 25 -2.65 -4.62 13.56
N LEU A 26 -3.39 -3.98 12.66
CA LEU A 26 -4.16 -2.78 13.00
C LEU A 26 -5.31 -3.12 13.95
N THR A 27 -5.32 -2.51 15.12
CA THR A 27 -6.36 -2.76 16.13
C THR A 27 -7.61 -1.92 15.86
N ARG A 28 -8.71 -2.24 16.54
CA ARG A 28 -9.92 -1.38 16.54
C ARG A 28 -9.61 0.04 17.00
N GLN A 29 -8.72 0.21 17.99
CA GLN A 29 -8.31 1.53 18.46
C GLN A 29 -7.56 2.33 17.38
N ASP A 30 -6.72 1.66 16.58
CA ASP A 30 -6.07 2.30 15.44
C ASP A 30 -7.10 2.75 14.40
N GLN A 31 -8.08 1.90 14.09
CA GLN A 31 -9.18 2.22 13.16
C GLN A 31 -10.01 3.42 13.65
N GLU A 32 -10.34 3.48 14.94
CA GLU A 32 -11.04 4.62 15.54
C GLU A 32 -10.21 5.91 15.48
N ARG A 33 -8.90 5.84 15.70
CA ARG A 33 -7.99 6.99 15.53
C ARG A 33 -7.97 7.44 14.06
N PHE A 34 -7.88 6.51 13.12
CA PHE A 34 -7.88 6.82 11.69
C PHE A 34 -9.17 7.48 11.23
N ALA A 35 -10.32 7.02 11.72
CA ALA A 35 -11.60 7.68 11.47
C ALA A 35 -11.58 9.15 11.91
N LYS A 36 -11.01 9.47 13.09
CA LYS A 36 -10.86 10.85 13.58
C LYS A 36 -9.95 11.69 12.66
N VAL A 37 -8.82 11.13 12.22
CA VAL A 37 -7.92 11.79 11.26
C VAL A 37 -8.66 12.18 9.97
N PHE A 38 -9.54 11.32 9.45
CA PHE A 38 -10.32 11.64 8.26
C PHE A 38 -11.41 12.68 8.52
N VAL A 39 -12.09 12.65 9.67
CA VAL A 39 -13.03 13.71 10.07
C VAL A 39 -12.35 15.08 10.15
N GLU A 40 -11.14 15.14 10.70
CA GLU A 40 -10.34 16.36 10.73
C GLU A 40 -9.84 16.75 9.32
N GLY A 41 -9.43 15.77 8.52
CA GLY A 41 -9.01 15.96 7.13
C GLY A 41 -10.10 16.55 6.25
N VAL A 42 -11.36 16.14 6.44
CA VAL A 42 -12.51 16.75 5.77
C VAL A 42 -12.64 18.24 6.13
N LYS A 43 -12.27 18.67 7.34
CA LYS A 43 -12.35 20.07 7.77
C LYS A 43 -11.11 20.90 7.40
N SER A 44 -10.05 20.28 6.90
CA SER A 44 -8.79 20.93 6.56
C SER A 44 -8.93 21.94 5.40
N ASN A 45 -8.16 23.02 5.44
CA ASN A 45 -8.00 23.97 4.34
C ASN A 45 -6.85 23.58 3.40
N ASP A 46 -6.33 22.36 3.51
CA ASP A 46 -5.38 21.80 2.57
C ASP A 46 -6.10 20.86 1.58
N LEU A 47 -5.94 21.15 0.28
CA LEU A 47 -6.57 20.40 -0.80
C LEU A 47 -6.19 18.92 -0.79
N GLN A 48 -4.92 18.61 -0.52
CA GLN A 48 -4.42 17.24 -0.50
C GLN A 48 -5.05 16.46 0.67
N SER A 49 -5.11 17.07 1.85
CA SER A 49 -5.75 16.51 3.05
C SER A 49 -7.22 16.20 2.82
N LEU A 50 -7.95 17.13 2.18
CA LEU A 50 -9.36 16.94 1.84
C LEU A 50 -9.55 15.77 0.87
N TYR A 51 -8.70 15.64 -0.16
CA TYR A 51 -8.71 14.50 -1.07
C TYR A 51 -8.48 13.18 -0.35
N TYR A 52 -7.43 13.05 0.46
CA TYR A 52 -7.15 11.78 1.13
C TYR A 52 -8.20 11.41 2.18
N ALA A 53 -8.85 12.39 2.80
CA ALA A 53 -10.02 12.15 3.65
C ALA A 53 -11.21 11.63 2.83
N SER A 54 -11.45 12.19 1.65
CA SER A 54 -12.55 11.76 0.76
C SER A 54 -12.43 10.31 0.28
N LEU A 55 -11.22 9.73 0.26
CA LEU A 55 -11.03 8.32 -0.12
C LEU A 55 -11.55 7.32 0.91
N ASN A 56 -11.68 7.73 2.18
CA ASN A 56 -11.93 6.83 3.29
C ASN A 56 -13.19 7.19 4.08
N MET A 57 -13.87 8.28 3.73
CA MET A 57 -15.04 8.79 4.44
C MET A 57 -16.03 9.42 3.46
N ALA A 58 -17.31 9.07 3.62
CA ALA A 58 -18.41 9.76 2.98
C ALA A 58 -18.83 11.00 3.79
N LEU A 59 -19.35 12.02 3.10
CA LEU A 59 -19.93 13.20 3.76
C LEU A 59 -21.37 12.93 4.17
N PRO A 60 -21.84 13.53 5.29
CA PRO A 60 -23.27 13.74 5.51
C PRO A 60 -23.89 14.48 4.32
N ALA A 61 -25.13 14.14 3.96
CA ALA A 61 -25.80 14.71 2.78
C ALA A 61 -25.85 16.26 2.82
N ASP A 62 -26.08 16.83 4.01
CA ASP A 62 -26.18 18.28 4.23
C ASP A 62 -24.84 19.00 4.04
N ASP A 63 -23.71 18.29 4.18
CA ASP A 63 -22.36 18.85 4.07
C ASP A 63 -21.80 18.78 2.63
N VAL A 64 -22.44 18.04 1.72
CA VAL A 64 -21.95 17.85 0.36
C VAL A 64 -21.82 19.18 -0.36
N LEU A 65 -22.88 19.99 -0.40
CA LEU A 65 -22.89 21.24 -1.16
C LEU A 65 -21.85 22.25 -0.65
N SER A 66 -21.74 22.41 0.67
CA SER A 66 -20.79 23.35 1.28
C SER A 66 -19.34 22.89 1.07
N THR A 67 -19.09 21.58 1.19
CA THR A 67 -17.76 21.00 0.99
C THR A 67 -17.35 21.06 -0.48
N CYS A 68 -18.26 20.79 -1.42
CA CYS A 68 -18.00 20.89 -2.85
C CYS A 68 -17.66 22.32 -3.27
N LYS A 69 -18.39 23.33 -2.79
CA LYS A 69 -18.03 24.74 -3.03
C LYS A 69 -16.64 25.08 -2.50
N ARG A 70 -16.33 24.67 -1.26
CA ARG A 70 -15.02 24.90 -0.66
C ARG A 70 -13.90 24.20 -1.42
N LEU A 71 -14.14 23.00 -1.95
CA LEU A 71 -13.17 22.26 -2.75
C LEU A 71 -12.65 23.07 -3.95
N PHE A 72 -13.53 23.81 -4.65
CA PHE A 72 -13.11 24.68 -5.77
C PHE A 72 -12.32 25.91 -5.32
N SER A 73 -12.65 26.49 -4.15
CA SER A 73 -11.84 27.56 -3.56
C SER A 73 -10.44 27.05 -3.19
N LEU A 74 -10.37 25.90 -2.52
CA LEU A 74 -9.10 25.27 -2.15
C LEU A 74 -8.24 24.91 -3.37
N HIS A 75 -8.86 24.46 -4.47
CA HIS A 75 -8.16 24.26 -5.74
C HIS A 75 -7.52 25.55 -6.28
N SER A 76 -8.25 26.65 -6.23
CA SER A 76 -7.79 27.96 -6.73
C SER A 76 -6.66 28.54 -5.86
N GLU A 77 -6.73 28.32 -4.54
CA GLU A 77 -5.78 28.85 -3.55
C GLU A 77 -4.54 27.96 -3.37
N SER A 78 -4.60 26.69 -3.80
CA SER A 78 -3.53 25.72 -3.61
C SER A 78 -2.24 26.12 -4.35
N LYS A 79 -1.12 25.99 -3.63
CA LYS A 79 0.24 26.20 -4.14
C LYS A 79 0.85 24.96 -4.81
N LEU A 80 0.09 23.86 -4.90
CA LEU A 80 0.53 22.66 -5.59
C LEU A 80 0.68 22.91 -7.08
N ASN A 81 1.47 22.05 -7.74
CA ASN A 81 1.58 22.06 -9.19
C ASN A 81 0.20 21.86 -9.82
N ASP A 82 -0.02 22.42 -11.01
CA ASP A 82 -1.32 22.38 -11.68
C ASP A 82 -1.82 20.94 -11.88
N PHE A 83 -0.93 20.00 -12.24
CA PHE A 83 -1.30 18.59 -12.39
C PHE A 83 -1.73 17.93 -11.07
N GLU A 84 -1.11 18.28 -9.94
CA GLU A 84 -1.45 17.74 -8.61
C GLU A 84 -2.79 18.26 -8.12
N LYS A 85 -2.99 19.58 -8.14
CA LYS A 85 -4.26 20.14 -7.67
C LYS A 85 -5.42 19.74 -8.56
N ASN A 86 -5.22 19.57 -9.87
CA ASN A 86 -6.25 19.03 -10.78
C ASN A 86 -6.65 17.61 -10.40
N PHE A 87 -5.67 16.75 -10.09
CA PHE A 87 -5.93 15.39 -9.62
C PHE A 87 -6.71 15.38 -8.31
N TYR A 88 -6.28 16.15 -7.30
CA TYR A 88 -6.95 16.19 -6.01
C TYR A 88 -8.37 16.79 -6.10
N LEU A 89 -8.57 17.83 -6.92
CA LEU A 89 -9.89 18.38 -7.23
C LEU A 89 -10.81 17.29 -7.80
N LEU A 90 -10.38 16.61 -8.87
CA LEU A 90 -11.22 15.62 -9.54
C LEU A 90 -11.52 14.41 -8.65
N GLY A 91 -10.50 13.95 -7.92
CA GLY A 91 -10.63 12.83 -7.01
C GLY A 91 -11.62 13.13 -5.90
N ALA A 92 -11.43 14.25 -5.19
CA ALA A 92 -12.32 14.64 -4.10
C ALA A 92 -13.74 14.92 -4.60
N ARG A 93 -13.87 15.60 -5.75
CA ARG A 93 -15.16 15.86 -6.39
C ARG A 93 -15.93 14.57 -6.67
N LYS A 94 -15.24 13.56 -7.21
CA LYS A 94 -15.83 12.25 -7.51
C LYS A 94 -16.25 11.53 -6.22
N ASN A 95 -15.38 11.49 -5.22
CA ASN A 95 -15.62 10.78 -3.97
C ASN A 95 -16.78 11.38 -3.16
N PHE A 96 -16.89 12.72 -3.14
CA PHE A 96 -17.98 13.43 -2.47
C PHE A 96 -19.26 13.55 -3.30
N GLY A 97 -19.25 13.12 -4.56
CA GLY A 97 -20.43 13.17 -5.43
C GLY A 97 -20.85 14.59 -5.86
N CYS A 98 -19.92 15.54 -5.84
CA CYS A 98 -20.15 16.92 -6.24
C CYS A 98 -20.68 17.04 -7.69
N LYS A 99 -21.58 17.99 -7.93
CA LYS A 99 -22.33 18.12 -9.19
C LYS A 99 -21.90 19.32 -10.02
N GLU A 100 -21.20 20.26 -9.41
CA GLU A 100 -20.69 21.47 -10.04
C GLU A 100 -19.80 21.12 -11.24
N ALA A 101 -19.91 21.90 -12.31
CA ALA A 101 -19.11 21.71 -13.50
C ALA A 101 -17.62 21.94 -13.22
N ILE A 102 -16.77 21.16 -13.88
CA ILE A 102 -15.33 21.39 -13.84
C ILE A 102 -14.99 22.62 -14.69
N PRO A 103 -14.14 23.55 -14.21
CA PRO A 103 -13.68 24.67 -15.01
C PRO A 103 -13.04 24.23 -16.33
N ALA A 104 -13.41 24.86 -17.45
CA ALA A 104 -12.91 24.51 -18.79
C ALA A 104 -11.37 24.53 -18.90
N LYS A 105 -10.71 25.40 -18.11
CA LYS A 105 -9.24 25.45 -18.02
C LYS A 105 -8.64 24.16 -17.44
N VAL A 106 -9.29 23.57 -16.44
CA VAL A 106 -8.87 22.30 -15.82
C VAL A 106 -9.03 21.16 -16.81
N GLU A 107 -10.19 21.08 -17.46
CA GLU A 107 -10.46 20.07 -18.51
C GLU A 107 -9.41 20.14 -19.63
N SER A 108 -9.17 21.34 -20.16
CA SER A 108 -8.20 21.58 -21.24
C SER A 108 -6.77 21.19 -20.83
N ALA A 109 -6.37 21.51 -19.60
CA ALA A 109 -5.05 21.18 -19.07
C ALA A 109 -4.84 19.66 -18.96
N ILE A 110 -5.85 18.92 -18.47
CA ILE A 110 -5.78 17.46 -18.34
C ILE A 110 -5.69 16.80 -19.71
N LYS A 111 -6.50 17.27 -20.67
CA LYS A 111 -6.47 16.73 -22.04
C LYS A 111 -5.12 16.94 -22.71
N ALA A 112 -4.52 18.12 -22.54
CA ALA A 112 -3.18 18.42 -23.04
C ALA A 112 -2.10 17.56 -22.34
N GLY A 113 -2.26 17.30 -21.04
CA GLY A 113 -1.31 16.49 -20.25
C GLY A 113 -1.18 15.03 -20.70
N LEU A 114 -2.15 14.48 -21.45
CA LEU A 114 -2.08 13.10 -21.97
C LEU A 114 -1.13 12.93 -23.17
N THR A 115 -0.86 14.01 -23.90
CA THR A 115 -0.08 13.97 -25.15
C THR A 115 1.15 14.84 -25.13
N LYS A 116 1.27 15.73 -24.13
CA LYS A 116 2.45 16.57 -23.93
C LYS A 116 3.59 15.76 -23.32
N ASP A 117 4.82 16.02 -23.79
CA ASP A 117 6.03 15.53 -23.15
C ASP A 117 6.12 16.08 -21.72
N ALA A 118 6.29 15.17 -20.76
CA ALA A 118 6.29 15.51 -19.35
C ALA A 118 7.74 15.58 -18.85
N SER A 119 7.96 16.38 -17.80
CA SER A 119 9.31 16.52 -17.23
C SER A 119 9.59 15.47 -16.15
N THR A 120 8.55 14.90 -15.54
CA THR A 120 8.66 13.95 -14.42
C THR A 120 7.62 12.83 -14.52
N ALA A 121 7.88 11.69 -13.88
CA ALA A 121 6.94 10.57 -13.85
C ALA A 121 5.71 10.91 -13.00
N GLN A 122 5.89 11.77 -11.99
CA GLN A 122 4.83 12.32 -11.16
C GLN A 122 3.83 13.17 -11.98
N GLU A 123 4.31 14.02 -12.89
CA GLU A 123 3.45 14.78 -13.80
C GLU A 123 2.61 13.84 -14.69
N ILE A 124 3.24 12.79 -15.24
CA ILE A 124 2.53 11.77 -16.05
C ILE A 124 1.46 11.09 -15.21
N TYR A 125 1.81 10.64 -13.99
CA TYR A 125 0.90 9.99 -13.06
C TYR A 125 -0.34 10.83 -12.77
N TYR A 126 -0.15 12.07 -12.34
CA TYR A 126 -1.28 12.91 -11.97
C TYR A 126 -2.15 13.29 -13.16
N ASN A 127 -1.56 13.57 -14.33
CA ASN A 127 -2.32 13.86 -15.55
C ASN A 127 -3.11 12.63 -16.03
N PHE A 128 -2.48 11.46 -16.05
CA PHE A 128 -3.12 10.20 -16.45
C PHE A 128 -4.31 9.86 -15.55
N HIS A 129 -4.11 9.87 -14.23
CA HIS A 129 -5.20 9.55 -13.31
C HIS A 129 -6.27 10.65 -13.26
N SER A 130 -5.91 11.93 -13.47
CA SER A 130 -6.88 13.01 -13.68
C SER A 130 -7.76 12.75 -14.90
N ALA A 131 -7.18 12.34 -16.02
CA ALA A 131 -7.93 12.00 -17.22
C ALA A 131 -8.91 10.84 -16.99
N LYS A 132 -8.47 9.79 -16.27
CA LYS A 132 -9.35 8.68 -15.87
C LYS A 132 -10.50 9.14 -14.96
N LEU A 133 -10.22 10.03 -14.00
CA LEU A 133 -11.24 10.57 -13.10
C LEU A 133 -12.25 11.46 -13.83
N PHE A 134 -11.80 12.21 -14.83
CA PHE A 134 -12.66 13.03 -15.69
C PHE A 134 -13.54 12.17 -16.61
N GLY A 135 -13.06 10.97 -16.98
CA GLY A 135 -13.76 10.05 -17.89
C GLY A 135 -13.29 10.15 -19.33
N PHE A 136 -12.09 10.68 -19.58
CA PHE A 136 -11.50 10.64 -20.91
C PHE A 136 -11.11 9.21 -21.30
N THR A 137 -11.36 8.87 -22.56
CA THR A 137 -10.90 7.61 -23.16
C THR A 137 -9.38 7.65 -23.32
N VAL A 138 -8.69 6.68 -22.72
CA VAL A 138 -7.25 6.44 -22.92
C VAL A 138 -7.09 5.24 -23.85
N ASP A 139 -7.13 5.54 -25.16
CA ASP A 139 -6.97 4.56 -26.22
C ASP A 139 -5.52 4.07 -26.36
N GLU A 140 -5.30 3.10 -27.25
CA GLU A 140 -3.98 2.49 -27.46
C GLU A 140 -2.91 3.47 -27.93
N LYS A 141 -3.29 4.50 -28.69
CA LYS A 141 -2.37 5.54 -29.17
C LYS A 141 -1.89 6.40 -28.00
N ILE A 142 -2.80 6.80 -27.11
CA ILE A 142 -2.47 7.55 -25.90
C ILE A 142 -1.61 6.68 -24.98
N ARG A 143 -1.97 5.39 -24.77
CA ARG A 143 -1.16 4.46 -23.95
C ARG A 143 0.26 4.33 -24.46
N THR A 144 0.43 4.14 -25.77
CA THR A 144 1.75 4.06 -26.41
C THR A 144 2.54 5.35 -26.22
N THR A 145 1.89 6.50 -26.34
CA THR A 145 2.52 7.82 -26.13
C THR A 145 2.99 7.99 -24.70
N LEU A 146 2.14 7.65 -23.71
CA LEU A 146 2.48 7.70 -22.29
C LEU A 146 3.63 6.73 -21.95
N GLY A 147 3.63 5.52 -22.52
CA GLY A 147 4.71 4.55 -22.33
C GLY A 147 6.06 5.07 -22.82
N LYS A 148 6.10 5.70 -24.00
CA LYS A 148 7.32 6.36 -24.54
C LYS A 148 7.77 7.54 -23.69
N ASN A 149 6.83 8.35 -23.21
CA ASN A 149 7.10 9.50 -22.35
C ASN A 149 7.71 9.03 -21.01
N LEU A 150 7.13 8.01 -20.37
CA LEU A 150 7.68 7.38 -19.16
C LEU A 150 9.08 6.83 -19.37
N GLN A 151 9.33 6.10 -20.48
CA GLN A 151 10.68 5.62 -20.80
C GLN A 151 11.69 6.76 -20.95
N THR A 152 11.26 7.89 -21.51
CA THR A 152 12.13 9.07 -21.69
C THR A 152 12.44 9.75 -20.36
N VAL A 153 11.45 9.87 -19.49
CA VAL A 153 11.63 10.40 -18.13
C VAL A 153 12.54 9.49 -17.30
N LEU A 154 12.30 8.18 -17.31
CA LEU A 154 13.08 7.20 -16.53
C LEU A 154 14.53 7.01 -17.01
N LYS A 155 14.89 7.53 -18.19
CA LYS A 155 16.29 7.64 -18.62
C LYS A 155 17.03 8.80 -17.95
N LYS A 156 16.30 9.78 -17.42
CA LYS A 156 16.84 10.99 -16.79
C LYS A 156 16.72 10.98 -15.27
N ASP A 157 15.70 10.32 -14.75
CA ASP A 157 15.39 10.23 -13.32
C ASP A 157 14.88 8.82 -13.00
N ASP A 158 15.76 8.00 -12.43
CA ASP A 158 15.50 6.66 -11.93
C ASP A 158 15.36 6.61 -10.41
N SER A 159 15.08 7.76 -9.77
CA SER A 159 14.82 7.81 -8.34
C SER A 159 13.62 6.92 -7.95
N LEU A 160 13.63 6.45 -6.71
CA LEU A 160 12.54 5.68 -6.11
C LEU A 160 11.16 6.37 -6.25
N ASN A 161 11.12 7.69 -6.16
CA ASN A 161 9.92 8.48 -6.41
C ASN A 161 9.46 8.39 -7.88
N SER A 162 10.38 8.51 -8.83
CA SER A 162 10.09 8.41 -10.27
C SER A 162 9.62 7.00 -10.65
N LEU A 163 10.33 5.97 -10.19
CA LEU A 163 9.99 4.56 -10.39
C LEU A 163 8.61 4.21 -9.82
N GLY A 164 8.31 4.63 -8.59
CA GLY A 164 7.02 4.37 -7.97
C GLY A 164 5.83 4.94 -8.75
N HIS A 165 5.93 6.19 -9.22
CA HIS A 165 4.91 6.79 -10.08
C HIS A 165 4.83 6.08 -11.44
N ALA A 166 5.98 5.71 -12.03
CA ALA A 166 6.02 5.01 -13.30
C ALA A 166 5.37 3.62 -13.23
N PHE A 167 5.59 2.85 -12.15
CA PHE A 167 4.93 1.55 -11.97
C PHE A 167 3.42 1.70 -11.90
N ALA A 168 2.92 2.69 -11.15
CA ALA A 168 1.50 2.92 -11.00
C ALA A 168 0.82 3.28 -12.33
N VAL A 169 1.48 4.07 -13.19
CA VAL A 169 0.97 4.36 -14.55
C VAL A 169 1.12 3.15 -15.46
N ALA A 170 2.29 2.51 -15.49
CA ALA A 170 2.59 1.40 -16.38
C ALA A 170 1.63 0.21 -16.17
N ALA A 171 1.17 -0.02 -14.94
CA ALA A 171 0.17 -1.04 -14.62
C ALA A 171 -1.15 -0.87 -15.40
N GLU A 172 -1.42 0.34 -15.88
CA GLU A 172 -2.66 0.71 -16.56
C GLU A 172 -2.48 0.90 -18.08
N LEU A 173 -1.25 0.78 -18.59
CA LEU A 173 -0.95 0.99 -20.02
C LEU A 173 -1.02 -0.29 -20.86
N GLY A 174 -1.22 -1.47 -20.26
CA GLY A 174 -1.16 -2.74 -20.97
C GLY A 174 0.24 -3.03 -21.51
N SER A 175 0.35 -3.46 -22.77
CA SER A 175 1.64 -3.80 -23.40
C SER A 175 2.63 -2.63 -23.44
N ALA A 176 2.14 -1.39 -23.51
CA ALA A 176 2.97 -0.18 -23.49
C ALA A 176 3.65 0.07 -22.12
N GLY A 177 3.19 -0.59 -21.05
CA GLY A 177 3.77 -0.52 -19.70
C GLY A 177 4.79 -1.62 -19.38
N THR A 178 4.90 -2.67 -20.21
CA THR A 178 5.71 -3.87 -19.92
C THR A 178 7.18 -3.56 -19.62
N PHE A 179 7.75 -2.52 -20.24
CA PHE A 179 9.15 -2.13 -20.04
C PHE A 179 9.48 -1.79 -18.57
N ALA A 180 8.47 -1.39 -17.78
CA ALA A 180 8.67 -1.02 -16.38
C ALA A 180 8.74 -2.23 -15.44
N TYR A 181 8.39 -3.44 -15.92
CA TYR A 181 8.40 -4.65 -15.08
C TYR A 181 9.82 -5.03 -14.65
N ASP A 182 10.78 -4.99 -15.57
CA ASP A 182 12.18 -5.34 -15.27
C ASP A 182 12.81 -4.35 -14.28
N ARG A 183 12.29 -3.13 -14.22
CA ARG A 183 12.70 -2.08 -13.27
C ARG A 183 12.18 -2.33 -11.84
N ILE A 184 11.24 -3.24 -11.64
CA ILE A 184 10.72 -3.56 -10.30
C ILE A 184 11.83 -4.16 -9.44
N GLU A 185 12.55 -5.16 -9.95
CA GLU A 185 13.64 -5.80 -9.21
C GLU A 185 14.71 -4.77 -8.82
N GLU A 186 15.10 -3.90 -9.77
CA GLU A 186 16.04 -2.79 -9.55
C GLU A 186 15.59 -1.83 -8.44
N ALA A 187 14.28 -1.58 -8.32
CA ALA A 187 13.75 -0.79 -7.22
C ALA A 187 13.82 -1.56 -5.90
N PHE A 188 13.35 -2.81 -5.86
CA PHE A 188 13.23 -3.58 -4.62
C PHE A 188 14.56 -3.95 -3.96
N VAL A 189 15.65 -4.06 -4.73
CA VAL A 189 17.00 -4.26 -4.15
C VAL A 189 17.55 -3.02 -3.44
N GLN A 190 16.94 -1.84 -3.62
CA GLN A 190 17.30 -0.60 -2.93
C GLN A 190 16.56 -0.44 -1.58
N ALA A 191 15.76 -1.43 -1.17
CA ALA A 191 15.09 -1.37 0.12
C ALA A 191 16.10 -1.51 1.27
N ASP A 192 16.04 -0.57 2.21
CA ASP A 192 16.84 -0.59 3.43
C ASP A 192 16.27 -1.61 4.41
N GLU A 193 17.13 -2.49 4.90
CA GLU A 193 16.80 -3.39 6.01
C GLU A 193 17.08 -2.71 7.34
N VAL A 194 16.04 -2.56 8.17
CA VAL A 194 16.12 -1.94 9.51
C VAL A 194 16.02 -3.02 10.58
N ASP A 195 17.05 -3.09 11.43
CA ASP A 195 17.17 -4.02 12.57
C ASP A 195 16.95 -5.50 12.24
N GLY A 196 17.17 -5.90 10.98
CA GLY A 196 16.93 -7.27 10.51
C GLY A 196 15.45 -7.66 10.39
N ARG A 197 14.52 -6.72 10.60
CA ARG A 197 13.08 -7.00 10.81
C ARG A 197 12.15 -6.27 9.85
N MET A 198 12.61 -5.18 9.26
CA MET A 198 11.79 -4.28 8.47
C MET A 198 12.47 -3.97 7.15
N LEU A 199 11.67 -3.81 6.10
CA LEU A 199 12.12 -3.25 4.82
C LEU A 199 11.38 -1.95 4.59
N GLN A 200 12.13 -0.93 4.21
CA GLN A 200 11.61 0.39 3.85
C GLN A 200 12.43 0.96 2.70
N PHE A 201 11.92 2.02 2.07
CA PHE A 201 12.69 2.81 1.13
C PHE A 201 13.03 4.17 1.72
N GLU A 202 14.12 4.77 1.25
CA GLU A 202 14.41 6.18 1.48
C GLU A 202 13.21 7.03 1.05
N GLY A 203 12.82 8.02 1.87
CA GLY A 203 11.57 8.77 1.71
C GLY A 203 10.38 8.25 2.52
N GLY A 204 10.57 7.17 3.29
CA GLY A 204 9.65 6.76 4.35
C GLY A 204 8.31 6.24 3.85
N LEU A 205 7.25 6.43 4.65
CA LEU A 205 5.96 5.74 4.46
C LEU A 205 5.37 5.96 3.06
N SER A 206 5.39 7.19 2.56
CA SER A 206 4.76 7.52 1.26
C SER A 206 5.51 6.90 0.09
N ILE A 207 6.85 7.00 0.04
CA ILE A 207 7.64 6.41 -1.05
C ILE A 207 7.61 4.88 -0.96
N THR A 208 7.68 4.34 0.26
CA THR A 208 7.60 2.89 0.46
C THR A 208 6.26 2.33 -0.01
N ALA A 209 5.14 2.95 0.38
CA ALA A 209 3.81 2.56 -0.08
C ALA A 209 3.67 2.69 -1.60
N LEU A 210 4.20 3.78 -2.19
CA LEU A 210 4.13 4.02 -3.63
C LEU A 210 4.84 2.91 -4.43
N ILE A 211 6.06 2.53 -4.06
CA ILE A 211 6.82 1.49 -4.75
C ILE A 211 6.16 0.13 -4.56
N VAL A 212 5.83 -0.24 -3.32
CA VAL A 212 5.20 -1.53 -3.04
C VAL A 212 3.89 -1.64 -3.81
N ASN A 213 2.98 -0.67 -3.69
CA ASN A 213 1.69 -0.72 -4.38
C ASN A 213 1.86 -0.68 -5.91
N GLY A 214 2.74 0.17 -6.43
CA GLY A 214 3.00 0.28 -7.86
C GLY A 214 3.56 -1.01 -8.45
N GLY A 215 4.59 -1.59 -7.82
CA GLY A 215 5.21 -2.84 -8.25
C GLY A 215 4.24 -4.02 -8.24
N PHE A 216 3.44 -4.16 -7.18
CA PHE A 216 2.41 -5.21 -7.12
C PHE A 216 1.33 -5.03 -8.18
N LYS A 217 0.82 -3.80 -8.38
CA LYS A 217 -0.19 -3.51 -9.41
C LYS A 217 0.33 -3.82 -10.80
N LEU A 218 1.57 -3.43 -11.10
CA LEU A 218 2.21 -3.70 -12.39
C LEU A 218 2.46 -5.20 -12.62
N ALA A 219 2.99 -5.91 -11.62
CA ALA A 219 3.15 -7.36 -11.72
C ALA A 219 1.81 -8.06 -11.97
N THR A 220 0.77 -7.65 -11.24
CA THR A 220 -0.59 -8.21 -11.36
C THR A 220 -1.19 -7.92 -12.74
N SER A 221 -1.08 -6.69 -13.24
CA SER A 221 -1.64 -6.30 -14.54
C SER A 221 -0.99 -7.04 -15.72
N LEU A 222 0.24 -7.51 -15.54
CA LEU A 222 1.00 -8.28 -16.52
C LEU A 222 0.94 -9.80 -16.28
N SER A 223 0.11 -10.27 -15.34
CA SER A 223 0.01 -11.68 -14.94
C SER A 223 1.36 -12.29 -14.57
N LYS A 224 2.21 -11.51 -13.89
CA LYS A 224 3.53 -11.92 -13.41
C LYS A 224 3.49 -12.30 -11.92
N PRO A 225 4.49 -13.06 -11.42
CA PRO A 225 4.60 -13.37 -10.00
C PRO A 225 4.69 -12.11 -9.13
N ALA A 226 4.41 -12.26 -7.84
CA ALA A 226 4.63 -11.19 -6.87
C ALA A 226 6.09 -10.72 -6.91
N PRO A 227 6.36 -9.40 -6.81
CA PRO A 227 7.70 -8.84 -6.97
C PRO A 227 8.63 -9.10 -5.78
N ILE A 228 8.14 -9.75 -4.73
CA ILE A 228 8.87 -10.02 -3.49
C ILE A 228 8.57 -11.41 -2.95
N THR A 229 9.50 -11.89 -2.14
CA THR A 229 9.37 -13.15 -1.39
C THR A 229 8.40 -13.01 -0.21
N PRO A 230 7.90 -14.14 0.35
CA PRO A 230 7.13 -14.11 1.61
C PRO A 230 7.85 -13.42 2.77
N GLU A 231 9.17 -13.61 2.89
CA GLU A 231 9.97 -12.98 3.96
C GLU A 231 10.01 -11.46 3.79
N GLN A 232 10.27 -10.98 2.57
CA GLN A 232 10.22 -9.54 2.28
C GLN A 232 8.83 -8.97 2.54
N ALA A 233 7.76 -9.71 2.22
CA ALA A 233 6.39 -9.29 2.52
C ALA A 233 6.16 -9.11 4.02
N VAL A 234 6.70 -10.02 4.86
CA VAL A 234 6.69 -9.87 6.33
C VAL A 234 7.47 -8.63 6.78
N LYS A 235 8.66 -8.38 6.22
CA LYS A 235 9.48 -7.22 6.59
C LYS A 235 8.82 -5.89 6.19
N PHE A 236 8.23 -5.78 4.99
CA PHE A 236 7.46 -4.60 4.59
C PHE A 236 6.19 -4.43 5.43
N ALA A 237 5.45 -5.51 5.70
CA ALA A 237 4.26 -5.43 6.57
C ALA A 237 4.62 -4.97 7.97
N THR A 238 5.72 -5.48 8.54
CA THR A 238 6.23 -5.06 9.85
C THR A 238 6.57 -3.57 9.85
N TYR A 239 7.22 -3.08 8.79
CA TYR A 239 7.47 -1.65 8.62
C TYR A 239 6.17 -0.85 8.60
N PHE A 240 5.20 -1.19 7.75
CA PHE A 240 3.93 -0.47 7.66
C PHE A 240 3.17 -0.48 9.00
N LEU A 241 3.10 -1.61 9.69
CA LEU A 241 2.48 -1.72 11.01
C LEU A 241 3.18 -0.85 12.06
N SER A 242 4.50 -0.67 11.98
CA SER A 242 5.22 0.27 12.86
C SER A 242 4.80 1.74 12.67
N ARG A 243 4.18 2.06 11.52
CA ARG A 243 3.70 3.40 11.16
C ARG A 243 2.23 3.63 11.51
N ALA A 244 1.59 2.72 12.25
CA ALA A 244 0.19 2.85 12.65
C ALA A 244 -0.11 4.18 13.37
N SER A 245 0.87 4.82 14.01
CA SER A 245 0.72 6.10 14.72
C SER A 245 0.58 7.35 13.84
N VAL A 246 0.61 7.22 12.50
CA VAL A 246 0.49 8.36 11.58
C VAL A 246 -0.84 9.11 11.75
N GLN A 247 -0.78 10.46 11.68
CA GLN A 247 -1.90 11.34 12.04
C GLN A 247 -2.37 12.26 10.91
N THR A 248 -1.80 12.13 9.71
CA THR A 248 -2.23 12.92 8.54
C THR A 248 -3.17 12.09 7.65
N PRO A 249 -4.19 12.68 7.01
CA PRO A 249 -5.06 11.96 6.09
C PRO A 249 -4.29 11.20 5.00
N LYS A 250 -3.30 11.85 4.36
CA LYS A 250 -2.40 11.20 3.39
C LYS A 250 -1.73 9.96 3.96
N GLY A 251 -1.05 10.13 5.10
CA GLY A 251 -0.31 9.06 5.76
C GLY A 251 -1.18 7.87 6.13
N VAL A 252 -2.38 8.09 6.67
CA VAL A 252 -3.31 7.00 6.99
C VAL A 252 -3.78 6.31 5.72
N SER A 253 -4.19 7.06 4.69
CA SER A 253 -4.65 6.48 3.42
C SER A 253 -3.59 5.60 2.75
N VAL A 254 -2.35 6.08 2.64
CA VAL A 254 -1.28 5.30 2.00
C VAL A 254 -0.87 4.08 2.83
N LEU A 255 -0.92 4.18 4.17
CA LEU A 255 -0.69 3.05 5.06
C LEU A 255 -1.75 1.96 4.85
N LEU A 256 -3.02 2.34 4.87
CA LEU A 256 -4.13 1.40 4.65
C LEU A 256 -4.06 0.78 3.27
N GLU A 257 -3.73 1.54 2.22
CA GLU A 257 -3.56 1.01 0.87
C GLU A 257 -2.45 -0.05 0.82
N ALA A 258 -1.29 0.21 1.43
CA ALA A 258 -0.17 -0.72 1.44
C ALA A 258 -0.46 -2.01 2.22
N LEU A 259 -1.09 -1.91 3.39
CA LEU A 259 -1.48 -3.08 4.19
C LEU A 259 -2.53 -3.92 3.46
N ASN A 260 -3.53 -3.28 2.84
CA ASN A 260 -4.51 -3.97 1.99
C ASN A 260 -3.84 -4.68 0.80
N MET A 261 -2.90 -4.01 0.13
CA MET A 261 -2.16 -4.59 -0.99
C MET A 261 -1.48 -5.88 -0.56
N LEU A 262 -0.69 -5.86 0.52
CA LEU A 262 0.02 -7.04 1.02
C LEU A 262 -0.95 -8.14 1.51
N ALA A 263 -2.01 -7.77 2.22
CA ALA A 263 -3.00 -8.72 2.72
C ALA A 263 -3.75 -9.45 1.58
N SER A 264 -3.92 -8.79 0.43
CA SER A 264 -4.60 -9.38 -0.74
C SER A 264 -3.78 -10.42 -1.51
N GLN A 265 -2.46 -10.50 -1.26
CA GLN A 265 -1.55 -11.38 -2.00
C GLN A 265 -1.59 -12.81 -1.47
N LYS A 266 -2.59 -13.61 -1.85
CA LYS A 266 -2.88 -14.95 -1.28
C LYS A 266 -1.63 -15.84 -1.05
N THR A 267 -0.67 -15.84 -1.97
CA THR A 267 0.53 -16.69 -1.93
C THR A 267 1.58 -16.23 -0.91
N ILE A 268 1.62 -14.94 -0.55
CA ILE A 268 2.67 -14.35 0.29
C ILE A 268 2.16 -13.46 1.43
N ALA A 269 0.85 -13.21 1.50
CA ALA A 269 0.20 -12.34 2.48
C ALA A 269 0.62 -12.68 3.92
N PRO A 270 1.16 -11.71 4.67
CA PRO A 270 1.52 -11.95 6.06
C PRO A 270 0.29 -12.16 6.95
N VAL A 271 0.47 -12.96 8.01
CA VAL A 271 -0.54 -13.37 8.97
C VAL A 271 -0.11 -12.91 10.36
N CYS A 272 -1.00 -12.25 11.09
CA CYS A 272 -0.79 -11.92 12.49
C CYS A 272 -1.23 -13.09 13.37
N ILE A 273 -0.31 -13.60 14.19
CA ILE A 273 -0.58 -14.59 15.23
C ILE A 273 -0.12 -13.98 16.56
N ARG A 274 -1.05 -13.83 17.51
CA ARG A 274 -0.74 -13.29 18.84
C ARG A 274 -1.64 -13.88 19.90
N LEU A 275 -1.20 -13.80 21.15
CA LEU A 275 -2.09 -14.02 22.29
C LEU A 275 -3.20 -12.96 22.27
N ALA A 276 -4.43 -13.42 22.49
CA ALA A 276 -5.55 -12.55 22.77
C ALA A 276 -5.39 -11.99 24.20
N ASP A 277 -6.04 -10.84 24.42
CA ASP A 277 -6.02 -10.13 25.71
C ASP A 277 -4.59 -9.82 26.17
N ASN A 278 -4.32 -9.91 27.48
CA ASN A 278 -3.00 -9.65 28.06
C ASN A 278 -2.08 -10.90 28.06
N GLY A 279 -2.53 -12.02 27.48
CA GLY A 279 -1.77 -13.27 27.43
C GLY A 279 -1.47 -13.91 28.79
N GLN A 280 -2.17 -13.50 29.85
CA GLN A 280 -2.03 -14.07 31.18
C GLN A 280 -2.99 -15.25 31.36
N LEU A 281 -2.50 -16.32 31.97
CA LEU A 281 -3.33 -17.42 32.44
C LEU A 281 -3.86 -17.08 33.84
N LEU A 282 -5.17 -17.13 34.01
CA LEU A 282 -5.80 -16.99 35.32
C LEU A 282 -5.88 -18.37 35.98
N PRO A 283 -5.51 -18.54 37.27
CA PRO A 283 -5.61 -19.82 37.97
C PRO A 283 -7.03 -20.43 37.92
N GLU A 284 -8.04 -19.58 38.04
CA GLU A 284 -9.46 -19.93 38.00
C GLU A 284 -9.99 -20.22 36.57
N SER A 285 -9.24 -19.84 35.53
CA SER A 285 -9.59 -20.08 34.13
C SER A 285 -8.32 -20.15 33.28
N PRO A 286 -7.66 -21.32 33.19
CA PRO A 286 -6.38 -21.49 32.50
C PRO A 286 -6.56 -21.57 30.98
N VAL A 287 -7.34 -20.66 30.41
CA VAL A 287 -7.61 -20.59 28.98
C VAL A 287 -6.65 -19.60 28.34
N LEU A 288 -5.81 -20.10 27.42
CA LEU A 288 -5.00 -19.26 26.55
C LEU A 288 -5.73 -19.05 25.23
N SER A 289 -6.16 -17.82 24.97
CA SER A 289 -6.78 -17.46 23.71
C SER A 289 -5.73 -16.96 22.72
N VAL A 290 -5.75 -17.48 21.49
CA VAL A 290 -4.87 -17.04 20.39
C VAL A 290 -5.72 -16.37 19.32
N ARG A 291 -5.26 -15.22 18.83
CA ARG A 291 -5.86 -14.54 17.68
C ARG A 291 -5.00 -14.77 16.44
N VAL A 292 -5.65 -15.21 15.38
CA VAL A 292 -5.09 -15.35 14.03
C VAL A 292 -5.90 -14.46 13.09
N CYS A 293 -5.25 -13.48 12.46
CA CYS A 293 -5.92 -12.48 11.61
C CYS A 293 -4.99 -11.93 10.53
N ASP A 294 -5.55 -11.21 9.56
CA ASP A 294 -4.78 -10.46 8.58
C ASP A 294 -4.14 -9.19 9.18
N LEU A 295 -3.44 -8.41 8.35
CA LEU A 295 -2.79 -7.16 8.75
C LEU A 295 -3.76 -6.07 9.25
N LEU A 296 -5.05 -6.18 8.91
CA LEU A 296 -6.11 -5.22 9.20
C LEU A 296 -6.96 -5.66 10.40
N GLY A 297 -6.67 -6.83 10.99
CA GLY A 297 -7.42 -7.42 12.09
C GLY A 297 -8.66 -8.21 11.66
N ASN A 298 -8.83 -8.49 10.37
CA ASN A 298 -9.93 -9.29 9.85
C ASN A 298 -9.62 -10.79 9.91
N PRO A 299 -10.65 -11.67 9.89
CA PRO A 299 -10.45 -13.10 9.68
C PRO A 299 -9.70 -13.37 8.37
N LEU A 300 -8.90 -14.45 8.36
CA LEU A 300 -8.15 -14.86 7.17
C LEU A 300 -9.10 -15.26 6.02
N SER A 301 -8.72 -14.91 4.80
CA SER A 301 -9.39 -15.32 3.56
C SER A 301 -8.36 -15.88 2.57
N PRO A 302 -8.38 -17.19 2.26
CA PRO A 302 -9.34 -18.19 2.73
C PRO A 302 -9.22 -18.46 4.24
N ALA A 303 -10.29 -19.01 4.83
CA ALA A 303 -10.28 -19.42 6.23
C ALA A 303 -9.16 -20.43 6.49
N LEU A 304 -8.61 -20.39 7.70
CA LEU A 304 -7.55 -21.29 8.11
C LEU A 304 -8.05 -22.74 8.05
N ALA A 305 -7.36 -23.60 7.30
CA ALA A 305 -7.76 -25.00 7.12
C ALA A 305 -7.59 -25.83 8.40
N ALA A 306 -6.52 -25.58 9.15
CA ALA A 306 -6.24 -26.23 10.43
C ALA A 306 -5.38 -25.32 11.31
N LEU A 307 -5.60 -25.37 12.62
CA LEU A 307 -4.75 -24.76 13.63
C LEU A 307 -4.25 -25.86 14.56
N SER A 308 -2.94 -26.00 14.68
CA SER A 308 -2.29 -26.82 15.69
C SER A 308 -1.45 -25.94 16.60
N THR A 309 -1.44 -26.24 17.89
CA THR A 309 -0.74 -25.42 18.88
C THR A 309 -0.08 -26.31 19.90
N THR A 310 1.22 -26.10 20.12
CA THR A 310 1.95 -26.79 21.19
C THR A 310 2.33 -25.77 22.26
N ILE A 311 1.96 -26.04 23.50
CA ILE A 311 2.36 -25.25 24.67
C ILE A 311 3.57 -25.95 25.29
N VAL A 312 4.68 -25.22 25.40
CA VAL A 312 5.93 -25.74 25.99
C VAL A 312 6.28 -24.94 27.24
N SER A 313 6.63 -25.65 28.30
CA SER A 313 7.16 -25.06 29.53
C SER A 313 8.52 -24.42 29.25
N ARG A 314 8.69 -23.12 29.52
CA ARG A 314 10.01 -22.47 29.37
C ARG A 314 11.03 -22.94 30.40
N THR A 315 10.60 -23.46 31.54
CA THR A 315 11.49 -23.91 32.61
C THR A 315 11.93 -25.35 32.44
N SER A 316 11.04 -26.23 32.00
CA SER A 316 11.34 -27.67 31.85
C SER A 316 11.51 -28.12 30.40
N ASN A 317 11.17 -27.29 29.42
CA ASN A 317 11.09 -27.64 28.00
C ASN A 317 10.10 -28.79 27.68
N ASP A 318 9.26 -29.17 28.64
CA ASP A 318 8.23 -30.18 28.43
C ASP A 318 7.05 -29.62 27.65
N VAL A 319 6.46 -30.47 26.81
CA VAL A 319 5.18 -30.20 26.16
C VAL A 319 4.07 -30.34 27.20
N LEU A 320 3.35 -29.25 27.44
CA LEU A 320 2.23 -29.19 28.36
C LEU A 320 0.90 -29.55 27.67
N VAL A 321 0.74 -29.13 26.41
CA VAL A 321 -0.46 -29.34 25.58
C VAL A 321 -0.05 -29.40 24.10
N SER A 322 -0.69 -30.24 23.28
CA SER A 322 -0.53 -30.34 21.82
C SER A 322 -1.88 -30.41 21.11
#